data_AF-A0A1F8SYZ7-F1
#
_entry.id   AF-A0A1F8SYZ7-F1
#
_cell.length_a   1.000
_cell.length_b   1.000
_cell.length_c   1.000
_cell.angle_alpha   90.00
_cell.angle_beta   90.00
_cell.angle_gamma   90.00
#
_symmetry.space_group_name_H-M   'P 1'
#
loop_
_entity.id
_entity.type
_entity.pdbx_description
1 polymer ?
#
loop_
_entity_poly.entity_id
_entity_poly.type
_entity_poly.pdbx_seq_one_letter_code
_entity_poly.pdbx_strand_id
1 'polypeptide(L)'
;MPTICPNCLRLVRTGAKYCGFCGTNLFLTTKDESVALPVSQEKASINQKSKKQKQAKPKRFRTSQVVSIISIILLLLVIVLALIVRYWSEFSQFVVQILSLLFGR
;
A
#
# COMPACT_ATOMS: atom_id res chain seq x y z
N MET A 1 10.14 -13.85 23.24
CA MET A 1 10.53 -12.43 23.36
C MET A 1 10.33 -11.79 21.98
N PRO A 2 9.44 -10.81 21.79
CA PRO A 2 9.25 -10.21 20.46
C PRO A 2 10.51 -9.44 20.03
N THR A 3 10.93 -9.61 18.77
CA THR A 3 12.13 -8.98 18.22
C THR A 3 11.77 -7.66 17.54
N ILE A 4 12.44 -6.56 17.87
CA ILE A 4 12.24 -5.26 17.23
C ILE A 4 13.01 -5.19 15.90
N CYS A 5 12.39 -4.61 14.87
CA CYS A 5 13.03 -4.40 13.58
C CYS A 5 14.07 -3.28 13.66
N PRO A 6 15.31 -3.48 13.17
CA PRO A 6 16.35 -2.45 13.20
C PRO A 6 16.08 -1.27 12.27
N ASN A 7 15.24 -1.45 11.25
CA ASN A 7 14.98 -0.41 10.24
C ASN A 7 13.79 0.48 10.61
N CYS A 8 12.70 -0.11 11.11
CA CYS A 8 11.47 0.64 11.42
C CYS A 8 11.10 0.66 12.91
N LEU A 9 11.92 0.04 13.76
CA LEU A 9 11.79 0.00 15.23
C LEU A 9 10.44 -0.56 15.71
N ARG A 10 9.71 -1.30 14.86
CA ARG A 10 8.45 -1.96 15.21
C ARG A 10 8.68 -3.39 15.68
N LEU A 11 7.77 -3.87 16.51
CA LEU A 11 7.74 -5.26 16.96
C LEU A 11 7.49 -6.19 15.78
N VAL A 12 8.31 -7.24 15.68
CA VAL A 12 8.20 -8.28 14.67
C VAL A 12 8.02 -9.63 15.35
N ARG A 13 7.30 -10.51 14.66
CA ARG A 13 7.11 -11.90 15.07
C ARG A 13 8.46 -12.62 15.12
N THR A 14 8.69 -13.34 16.20
CA THR A 14 9.86 -14.21 16.37
C THR A 14 9.98 -15.21 15.22
N GLY A 15 11.16 -15.29 14.59
CA GLY A 15 11.43 -16.18 13.47
C GLY A 15 10.95 -15.67 12.09
N ALA A 16 10.48 -14.42 11.99
CA ALA A 16 10.11 -13.85 10.70
C ALA A 16 11.36 -13.53 9.85
N LYS A 17 11.39 -14.05 8.62
CA LYS A 17 12.48 -13.75 7.65
C LYS A 17 12.50 -12.29 7.18
N TYR A 18 11.34 -11.65 7.21
CA TYR A 18 11.15 -10.26 6.80
C TYR A 18 10.29 -9.53 7.83
N CYS A 19 10.55 -8.23 7.98
CA CYS A 19 9.68 -7.36 8.76
C CYS A 19 8.33 -7.19 8.05
N GLY A 20 7.24 -7.52 8.75
CA GLY A 20 5.88 -7.34 8.22
C GLY A 20 5.44 -5.88 8.00
N PHE A 21 6.23 -4.91 8.47
CA PHE A 21 5.94 -3.48 8.35
C PHE A 21 6.77 -2.80 7.27
N CYS A 22 8.10 -2.90 7.33
CA CYS A 22 9.00 -2.23 6.38
C CYS A 22 9.55 -3.15 5.27
N GLY A 23 9.34 -4.46 5.35
CA GLY A 23 9.84 -5.41 4.36
C GLY A 23 11.34 -5.71 4.45
N THR A 24 12.06 -5.12 5.42
CA THR A 24 13.48 -5.40 5.65
C THR A 24 13.70 -6.89 5.94
N ASN A 25 14.69 -7.48 5.27
CA ASN A 25 15.11 -8.85 5.55
C ASN A 25 15.79 -8.88 6.93
N LEU A 26 15.20 -9.63 7.87
CA LEU A 26 15.69 -9.74 9.25
C LEU A 26 16.68 -10.90 9.41
N PHE A 27 16.69 -11.83 8.45
CA PHE A 27 17.56 -13.01 8.46
C PHE A 27 19.04 -12.63 8.31
N LEU A 28 19.34 -11.51 7.64
CA LEU A 28 20.70 -11.00 7.50
C LEU A 28 21.23 -10.30 8.77
N THR A 29 20.35 -9.85 9.67
CA THR A 29 20.74 -9.18 10.92
C THR A 29 20.87 -10.15 12.10
N THR A 30 20.56 -11.44 11.93
CA THR A 30 20.68 -12.45 13.00
C THR A 30 22.01 -13.22 12.96
N LYS A 31 23.05 -12.69 12.29
CA LYS A 31 24.34 -13.37 12.16
C LYS A 31 25.43 -12.87 13.10
N ASP A 32 25.18 -11.83 13.87
CA ASP A 32 26.06 -11.42 14.97
C ASP A 32 25.25 -11.41 16.26
N GLU A 33 25.75 -12.15 17.25
CA GLU A 33 25.32 -12.15 18.65
C GLU A 33 24.06 -12.97 19.03
N SER A 34 24.22 -14.30 19.07
CA SER A 34 24.04 -15.07 20.32
C SER A 34 24.55 -16.51 20.14
N VAL A 35 25.62 -16.81 20.85
CA VAL A 35 26.34 -18.08 20.92
C VAL A 35 25.55 -19.11 21.74
N ALA A 36 25.26 -20.28 21.15
CA ALA A 36 25.39 -21.62 21.77
C ALA A 36 24.92 -22.75 20.79
N LEU A 37 25.85 -23.29 20.00
CA LEU A 37 26.19 -24.73 19.74
C LEU A 37 25.09 -25.82 19.53
N PRO A 38 25.39 -26.94 18.84
CA PRO A 38 24.90 -27.26 17.49
C PRO A 38 24.00 -28.50 17.43
N VAL A 39 23.06 -28.55 16.47
CA VAL A 39 22.47 -29.84 16.02
C VAL A 39 22.54 -29.93 14.50
N SER A 40 23.37 -30.89 14.10
CA SER A 40 23.60 -31.52 12.80
C SER A 40 22.34 -31.69 11.94
N GLN A 41 22.37 -31.22 10.68
CA GLN A 41 21.56 -31.77 9.59
C GLN A 41 22.36 -31.86 8.29
N GLU A 42 23.17 -32.90 8.29
CA GLU A 42 23.59 -33.76 7.20
C GLU A 42 22.40 -34.23 6.31
N LYS A 43 22.62 -34.18 4.99
CA LYS A 43 22.00 -34.94 3.87
C LYS A 43 20.67 -34.53 3.22
N ALA A 44 20.85 -34.24 1.92
CA ALA A 44 20.18 -34.87 0.79
C ALA A 44 18.88 -34.25 0.24
N SER A 45 19.07 -33.58 -0.89
CA SER A 45 18.10 -33.22 -1.92
C SER A 45 17.10 -34.33 -2.26
N ILE A 46 15.79 -34.03 -2.23
CA ILE A 46 14.81 -34.59 -3.19
C ILE A 46 13.77 -33.52 -3.55
N ASN A 47 13.85 -33.07 -4.81
CA ASN A 47 12.76 -32.71 -5.73
C ASN A 47 11.39 -32.32 -5.12
N GLN A 48 11.14 -31.02 -4.95
CA GLN A 48 9.78 -30.48 -4.86
C GLN A 48 9.25 -30.11 -6.26
N LYS A 49 8.98 -31.14 -7.06
CA LYS A 49 7.93 -31.08 -8.09
C LYS A 49 6.63 -31.46 -7.40
N SER A 50 6.07 -30.55 -6.60
CA SER A 50 4.76 -30.75 -5.97
C SER A 50 3.92 -29.51 -6.13
N LYS A 51 2.84 -29.69 -6.89
CA LYS A 51 1.60 -28.90 -6.89
C LYS A 51 1.77 -27.38 -6.79
N LYS A 52 1.64 -26.73 -7.95
CA LYS A 52 1.11 -25.36 -8.08
C LYS A 52 -0.37 -25.38 -7.62
N GLN A 53 -0.56 -25.58 -6.33
CA GLN A 53 -1.82 -25.56 -5.63
C GLN A 53 -2.21 -24.08 -5.50
N LYS A 54 -3.42 -23.77 -5.97
CA LYS A 54 -4.14 -22.53 -5.70
C LYS A 54 -3.98 -22.16 -4.22
N GLN A 55 -3.08 -21.25 -3.89
CA GLN A 55 -3.06 -20.57 -2.60
C GLN A 55 -3.75 -19.22 -2.81
N ALA A 56 -4.96 -19.16 -2.29
CA ALA A 56 -5.73 -17.93 -2.13
C ALA A 56 -4.80 -16.83 -1.57
N LYS A 57 -4.74 -15.70 -2.27
CA LYS A 57 -4.10 -14.47 -1.81
C LYS A 57 -4.49 -14.24 -0.33
N PRO A 58 -3.57 -14.27 0.65
CA PRO A 58 -3.86 -13.60 1.90
C PRO A 58 -3.96 -12.11 1.57
N LYS A 59 -5.19 -11.63 1.65
CA LYS A 59 -5.64 -10.26 1.41
C LYS A 59 -4.65 -9.30 2.08
N ARG A 60 -3.79 -8.66 1.28
CA ARG A 60 -2.91 -7.56 1.67
C ARG A 60 -3.80 -6.33 1.89
N PHE A 61 -4.53 -6.31 3.00
CA PHE A 61 -5.66 -5.41 3.19
C PHE A 61 -5.46 -4.64 4.47
N ARG A 62 -4.80 -3.48 4.39
CA ARG A 62 -5.21 -2.25 5.10
C ARG A 62 -4.34 -1.02 4.85
N THR A 63 -3.06 -1.14 4.48
CA THR A 63 -2.23 0.05 4.12
C THR A 63 -2.30 0.41 2.63
N SER A 64 -2.33 -0.59 1.74
CA SER A 64 -2.47 -0.38 0.28
C SER A 64 -3.85 0.13 -0.13
N GLN A 65 -4.89 -0.07 0.69
CA GLN A 65 -6.22 0.44 0.39
C GLN A 65 -6.32 1.95 0.58
N VAL A 66 -5.65 2.51 1.58
CA VAL A 66 -5.71 3.96 1.85
C VAL A 66 -5.08 4.74 0.70
N VAL A 67 -3.92 4.30 0.18
CA VAL A 67 -3.27 4.93 -0.99
C VAL A 67 -4.17 4.87 -2.22
N SER A 68 -4.84 3.74 -2.45
CA SER A 68 -5.80 3.60 -3.56
C SER A 68 -7.01 4.53 -3.39
N ILE A 69 -7.55 4.66 -2.18
CA ILE A 69 -8.69 5.55 -1.89
C ILE A 69 -8.28 7.01 -2.09
N ILE A 70 -7.15 7.44 -1.54
CA ILE A 70 -6.64 8.82 -1.70
C ILE A 70 -6.42 9.12 -3.18
N SER A 71 -5.82 8.19 -3.94
CA SER A 71 -5.61 8.36 -5.38
C SER A 71 -6.92 8.53 -6.15
N ILE A 72 -7.98 7.77 -5.81
CA ILE A 72 -9.29 7.88 -6.45
C ILE A 72 -9.96 9.22 -6.09
N ILE A 73 -9.92 9.62 -4.81
CA ILE A 73 -10.49 10.89 -4.36
C ILE A 73 -9.80 12.07 -5.06
N LEU A 74 -8.46 12.04 -5.15
CA LEU A 74 -7.70 13.09 -5.83
C LEU A 74 -8.05 13.17 -7.31
N LEU A 75 -8.20 12.02 -7.98
CA LEU A 75 -8.61 11.94 -9.39
C LEU A 75 -10.03 12.52 -9.60
N LEU A 76 -10.98 12.14 -8.74
CA LEU A 76 -12.36 12.67 -8.79
C LEU A 76 -12.39 14.18 -8.54
N LEU A 77 -11.60 14.68 -7.59
CA LEU A 77 -11.51 16.11 -7.29
C LEU A 77 -10.98 16.91 -8.50
N VAL A 78 -9.94 16.40 -9.17
CA VAL A 78 -9.41 17.01 -10.41
C VAL A 78 -10.46 16.99 -11.53
N ILE A 79 -11.17 15.89 -11.71
CA ILE A 79 -12.25 15.79 -12.71
C ILE A 79 -13.36 16.80 -12.41
N VAL A 80 -13.79 16.91 -11.15
CA VAL A 80 -14.81 17.88 -10.73
C VAL A 80 -14.33 19.30 -10.96
N LEU A 81 -13.09 19.65 -10.60
CA LEU A 81 -12.53 20.98 -10.88
C LEU A 81 -12.46 21.26 -12.39
N ALA A 82 -12.04 20.29 -13.19
CA ALA A 82 -12.00 20.43 -14.65
C ALA A 82 -13.41 20.62 -15.23
N LEU A 83 -14.41 19.87 -14.73
CA LEU A 83 -15.80 20.05 -15.08
C LEU A 83 -16.32 21.41 -14.64
N ILE A 84 -15.99 21.87 -13.43
CA ILE A 84 -16.35 23.21 -12.96
C ILE A 84 -15.74 24.27 -13.88
N VAL A 85 -14.46 24.20 -14.22
CA VAL A 85 -13.82 25.19 -15.12
C VAL A 85 -14.43 25.16 -16.52
N ARG A 86 -14.65 23.97 -17.08
CA ARG A 86 -15.27 23.80 -18.41
C ARG A 86 -16.72 24.26 -18.40
N TYR A 87 -17.46 23.91 -17.36
CA TYR A 87 -18.85 24.30 -17.19
C TYR A 87 -18.95 25.78 -16.85
N TRP A 88 -18.00 26.38 -16.13
CA TRP A 88 -17.98 27.81 -15.84
C TRP A 88 -17.84 28.63 -17.13
N SER A 89 -17.08 28.12 -18.11
CA SER A 89 -17.00 28.75 -19.43
C SER A 89 -18.40 28.85 -20.08
N GLU A 90 -19.16 27.76 -20.09
CA GLU A 90 -20.52 27.71 -20.65
C GLU A 90 -21.56 28.42 -19.75
N PHE A 91 -21.43 28.26 -18.44
CA PHE A 91 -22.32 28.80 -17.41
C PHE A 91 -22.16 30.30 -17.28
N SER A 92 -20.98 30.88 -17.55
CA SER A 92 -20.78 32.32 -17.55
C SER A 92 -21.66 33.03 -18.58
N GLN A 93 -21.78 32.48 -19.79
CA GLN A 93 -22.67 33.01 -20.82
C GLN A 93 -24.13 32.95 -20.37
N PHE A 94 -24.55 31.80 -19.83
CA PHE A 94 -25.90 31.58 -19.34
C PHE A 94 -26.27 32.49 -18.15
N VAL A 95 -25.35 32.66 -17.20
CA VAL A 95 -25.50 33.52 -16.02
C VAL A 95 -25.57 34.99 -16.43
N VAL A 96 -24.70 35.46 -17.32
CA VAL A 96 -24.73 36.86 -17.78
C VAL A 96 -26.03 37.17 -18.54
N GLN A 97 -26.54 36.22 -19.34
CA GLN A 97 -27.80 36.38 -20.07
C GLN A 97 -29.01 36.43 -19.12
N ILE A 98 -29.05 35.56 -18.10
CA ILE A 98 -30.06 35.60 -17.04
C ILE A 98 -29.97 36.89 -16.22
N LEU A 99 -28.76 37.30 -15.84
CA LEU A 99 -28.53 38.53 -15.07
C LEU A 99 -29.02 39.76 -15.87
N SER A 100 -28.75 39.80 -17.17
CA SER A 100 -29.21 40.87 -18.06
C SER A 100 -30.74 40.91 -18.18
N LEU A 101 -31.44 39.76 -18.18
CA LEU A 101 -32.91 39.71 -18.20
C LEU A 101 -33.53 40.13 -16.87
N LEU A 102 -32.85 39.87 -15.75
CA LEU A 102 -33.31 40.25 -14.40
C LEU A 102 -33.05 41.71 -14.06
N PHE A 103 -31.91 42.26 -14.50
CA PHE A 103 -31.51 43.65 -14.22
C PHE A 103 -31.84 44.64 -15.35
N GLY A 104 -32.22 44.14 -16.54
CA GLY A 104 -32.62 44.97 -17.68
C GLY A 104 -34.11 45.34 -17.71
N ARG A 105 -34.84 45.11 -16.61
CA ARG A 105 -36.27 45.39 -16.45
C ARG A 105 -36.48 46.29 -15.24
#